data_AF-A0A7S2VC42-F1
#
_entry.id   AF-A0A7S2VC42-F1
#
_cell.length_a   1.000
_cell.length_b   1.000
_cell.length_c   1.000
_cell.angle_alpha   90.00
_cell.angle_beta   90.00
_cell.angle_gamma   90.00
#
_symmetry.space_group_name_H-M   'P 1'
#
loop_
_entity.id
_entity.type
_entity.pdbx_description
1 polymer ?
#
loop_
_entity_poly.entity_id
_entity_poly.type
_entity_poly.pdbx_seq_one_letter_code
_entity_poly.pdbx_strand_id
1 'polypeptide(L)'
;ADTKAPEPDIVYPQYDYENDPKGSFMKVCEMLIDDLTKILPVKYELPERETTWIQEMMEYNVKGGKMNRGLMVVDAGVAIMKSQGKTVSNDDLGRLAVLGWAIEWLQAWLLVADDIMDSSVTRRGQPCWYKKLEQIWYIAINDAVTIEAFVFQIMKRHFAAHPKYVQLLDLMLETTLQTEMGQLSDTLCDILDLQDLTPERWELIVTYKTSFYSFYLSVAFAMTYCGVNNKDAFDA
;
A
#
# COMPACT_ATOMS: atom_id res chain seq x y z
N ALA A 1 -2.66 29.70 10.42
CA ALA A 1 -2.50 29.32 11.84
C ALA A 1 -1.85 27.94 11.84
N ASP A 2 -0.52 27.92 11.74
CA ASP A 2 0.25 26.67 11.63
C ASP A 2 1.15 26.59 12.86
N THR A 3 0.51 26.28 13.98
CA THR A 3 1.16 25.96 15.26
C THR A 3 1.02 24.47 15.46
N LYS A 4 1.78 23.69 14.71
CA LYS A 4 1.97 22.26 14.99
C LYS A 4 3.44 22.04 15.26
N ALA A 5 3.73 21.34 16.36
CA ALA A 5 5.08 20.96 16.73
C ALA A 5 5.82 20.36 15.52
N PRO A 6 7.13 20.59 15.37
CA PRO A 6 7.89 19.99 14.28
C PRO A 6 7.65 18.48 14.28
N GLU A 7 7.31 17.92 13.11
CA GLU A 7 7.22 16.46 12.99
C GLU A 7 8.60 15.88 13.35
N PRO A 8 8.66 14.81 14.17
CA PRO A 8 9.92 14.27 14.68
C PRO A 8 10.84 13.83 13.54
N ASP A 9 12.14 13.66 13.80
CA ASP A 9 13.02 13.08 12.78
C ASP A 9 12.62 11.63 12.48
N ILE A 10 12.71 11.24 11.20
CA ILE A 10 12.40 9.86 10.78
C ILE A 10 13.59 8.97 11.14
N VAL A 11 13.37 8.00 12.00
CA VAL A 11 14.37 7.00 12.38
C VAL A 11 13.81 5.62 12.10
N TYR A 12 14.31 4.97 11.04
CA TYR A 12 13.89 3.62 10.69
C TYR A 12 14.44 2.59 11.68
N PRO A 13 13.67 1.54 12.02
CA PRO A 13 14.20 0.41 12.76
C PRO A 13 15.36 -0.23 12.00
N GLN A 14 16.26 -0.91 12.72
CA GLN A 14 17.34 -1.66 12.08
C GLN A 14 16.74 -2.75 11.19
N TYR A 15 17.10 -2.71 9.91
CA TYR A 15 16.59 -3.61 8.88
C TYR A 15 17.64 -4.68 8.58
N ASP A 16 17.37 -5.91 9.03
CA ASP A 16 18.19 -7.08 8.74
C ASP A 16 17.72 -7.73 7.42
N TYR A 17 18.25 -7.23 6.31
CA TYR A 17 17.91 -7.73 4.98
C TYR A 17 18.32 -9.20 4.76
N GLU A 18 19.42 -9.63 5.35
CA GLU A 18 20.03 -10.92 5.05
C GLU A 18 19.41 -12.07 5.88
N ASN A 19 19.10 -11.83 7.16
CA ASN A 19 18.65 -12.90 8.06
C ASN A 19 17.15 -12.83 8.43
N ASP A 20 16.56 -11.64 8.46
CA ASP A 20 15.15 -11.46 8.83
C ASP A 20 14.48 -10.33 8.03
N PRO A 21 14.41 -10.45 6.69
CA PRO A 21 13.85 -9.40 5.84
C PRO A 21 12.37 -9.16 6.14
N LYS A 22 11.60 -10.23 6.38
CA LYS A 22 10.16 -10.11 6.68
C LYS A 22 9.91 -9.53 8.06
N GLY A 23 10.61 -9.96 9.11
CA GLY A 23 10.45 -9.38 10.44
C GLY A 23 10.88 -7.92 10.49
N SER A 24 11.95 -7.56 9.78
CA SER A 24 12.37 -6.17 9.59
C SER A 24 11.31 -5.33 8.86
N PHE A 25 10.72 -5.87 7.78
CA PHE A 25 9.61 -5.25 7.07
C PHE A 25 8.42 -5.01 8.01
N MET A 26 8.04 -5.98 8.84
CA MET A 26 6.94 -5.82 9.81
C MET A 26 7.22 -4.74 10.86
N LYS A 27 8.47 -4.59 11.34
CA LYS A 27 8.83 -3.50 12.27
C LYS A 27 8.64 -2.12 11.65
N VAL A 28 8.89 -1.98 10.34
CA VAL A 28 8.60 -0.73 9.62
C VAL A 28 7.09 -0.46 9.62
N CYS A 29 6.24 -1.49 9.46
CA CYS A 29 4.79 -1.32 9.58
C CYS A 29 4.37 -0.79 10.95
N GLU A 30 4.92 -1.38 12.00
CA GLU A 30 4.61 -1.01 13.39
C GLU A 30 5.00 0.45 13.65
N MET A 31 6.18 0.87 13.18
CA MET A 31 6.59 2.26 13.20
C MET A 31 5.61 3.17 12.43
N LEU A 32 5.19 2.79 11.22
CA LEU A 32 4.26 3.60 10.42
C LEU A 32 2.88 3.76 11.08
N ILE A 33 2.34 2.69 11.67
CA ILE A 33 1.06 2.74 12.39
C ILE A 33 1.20 3.60 13.65
N ASP A 34 2.27 3.41 14.43
CA ASP A 34 2.55 4.17 15.66
C ASP A 34 2.75 5.67 15.38
N ASP A 35 3.47 6.01 14.32
CA ASP A 35 3.65 7.41 13.88
C ASP A 35 2.29 8.05 13.51
N LEU A 36 1.45 7.33 12.77
CA LEU A 36 0.10 7.82 12.42
C LEU A 36 -0.75 8.02 13.67
N THR A 37 -0.86 7.02 14.53
CA THR A 37 -1.75 7.07 15.71
C THR A 37 -1.31 8.12 16.73
N LYS A 38 -0.01 8.44 16.81
CA LYS A 38 0.49 9.57 17.63
C LYS A 38 0.18 10.94 17.03
N ILE A 39 0.21 11.06 15.71
CA ILE A 39 -0.01 12.34 15.01
C ILE A 39 -1.51 12.68 14.95
N LEU A 40 -2.39 11.70 14.80
CA LEU A 40 -3.82 11.92 14.58
C LEU A 40 -4.51 12.74 15.69
N PRO A 41 -4.34 12.44 17.00
CA PRO A 41 -4.92 13.25 18.08
C PRO A 41 -4.42 14.69 18.08
N VAL A 42 -3.12 14.90 17.83
CA VAL A 42 -2.50 16.24 17.87
C VAL A 42 -2.90 17.06 16.65
N LYS A 43 -2.99 16.43 15.48
CA LYS A 43 -3.20 17.12 14.20
C LYS A 43 -4.67 17.39 13.93
N TYR A 44 -5.56 16.52 14.37
CA TYR A 44 -6.98 16.57 14.03
C TYR A 44 -7.90 16.52 15.25
N GLU A 45 -7.35 16.61 16.46
CA GLU A 45 -8.12 16.59 17.71
C GLU A 45 -8.96 15.30 17.83
N LEU A 46 -8.46 14.19 17.26
CA LEU A 46 -9.13 12.90 17.32
C LEU A 46 -9.18 12.39 18.77
N PRO A 47 -10.35 12.00 19.30
CA PRO A 47 -10.44 11.37 20.61
C PRO A 47 -9.77 9.99 20.63
N GLU A 48 -9.56 9.48 21.84
CA GLU A 48 -8.93 8.17 22.08
C GLU A 48 -9.70 7.04 21.39
N ARG A 49 -11.04 7.08 21.41
CA ARG A 49 -11.89 6.04 20.79
C ARG A 49 -11.60 5.88 19.30
N GLU A 50 -11.59 6.97 18.54
CA GLU A 50 -11.35 6.97 17.10
C GLU A 50 -9.90 6.59 16.78
N THR A 51 -8.96 7.02 17.61
CA THR A 51 -7.54 6.69 17.44
C THR A 51 -7.30 5.18 17.64
N THR A 52 -7.89 4.60 18.68
CA THR A 52 -7.85 3.16 18.95
C THR A 52 -8.53 2.38 17.83
N TRP A 53 -9.68 2.84 17.33
CA TRP A 53 -10.34 2.22 16.17
C TRP A 53 -9.43 2.16 14.96
N ILE A 54 -8.78 3.27 14.62
CA ILE A 54 -7.84 3.34 13.49
C ILE A 54 -6.68 2.37 13.68
N GLN A 55 -6.11 2.30 14.89
CA GLN A 55 -5.03 1.37 15.18
C GLN A 55 -5.46 -0.09 14.97
N GLU A 56 -6.58 -0.49 15.56
CA GLU A 56 -7.11 -1.86 15.43
C GLU A 56 -7.43 -2.21 13.99
N MET A 57 -8.07 -1.29 13.27
CA MET A 57 -8.45 -1.45 11.87
C MET A 57 -7.21 -1.61 10.98
N MET A 58 -6.17 -0.79 11.18
CA MET A 58 -4.91 -0.91 10.44
C MET A 58 -4.23 -2.24 10.75
N GLU A 59 -4.05 -2.58 12.03
CA GLU A 59 -3.41 -3.84 12.44
C GLU A 59 -4.11 -5.08 11.89
N TYR A 60 -5.45 -5.05 11.81
CA TYR A 60 -6.26 -6.14 11.28
C TYR A 60 -6.08 -6.32 9.76
N ASN A 61 -6.13 -5.22 9.01
CA ASN A 61 -6.25 -5.28 7.55
C ASN A 61 -4.90 -5.32 6.82
N VAL A 62 -3.83 -4.76 7.38
CA VAL A 62 -2.53 -4.68 6.69
C VAL A 62 -1.61 -5.86 6.99
N LYS A 63 -1.85 -6.59 8.11
CA LYS A 63 -1.02 -7.72 8.54
C LYS A 63 -1.59 -9.09 8.10
N GLY A 64 -0.82 -10.16 8.27
CA GLY A 64 -1.24 -11.55 8.02
C GLY A 64 -1.12 -12.03 6.56
N GLY A 65 -0.76 -11.16 5.63
CA GLY A 65 -0.45 -11.53 4.25
C GLY A 65 0.96 -12.11 4.08
N LYS A 66 1.27 -12.52 2.85
CA LYS A 66 2.62 -12.99 2.48
C LYS A 66 3.65 -11.84 2.44
N MET A 67 3.19 -10.61 2.21
CA MET A 67 3.98 -9.38 2.02
C MET A 67 4.82 -9.39 0.73
N ASN A 68 4.41 -10.18 -0.27
CA ASN A 68 5.20 -10.36 -1.49
C ASN A 68 5.35 -9.05 -2.30
N ARG A 69 4.30 -8.22 -2.36
CA ARG A 69 4.34 -6.97 -3.13
C ARG A 69 5.31 -5.99 -2.48
N GLY A 70 5.23 -5.86 -1.16
CA GLY A 70 6.09 -4.98 -0.37
C GLY A 70 7.55 -5.43 -0.36
N LEU A 71 7.81 -6.72 -0.09
CA LEU A 71 9.16 -7.27 -0.08
C LEU A 71 9.84 -7.18 -1.45
N MET A 72 9.08 -7.33 -2.54
CA MET A 72 9.60 -7.19 -3.91
C MET A 72 10.15 -5.78 -4.19
N VAL A 73 9.59 -4.72 -3.59
CA VAL A 73 10.16 -3.36 -3.70
C VAL A 73 11.56 -3.32 -3.09
N VAL A 74 11.73 -3.92 -1.92
CA VAL A 74 13.00 -3.96 -1.20
C VAL A 74 14.02 -4.78 -1.98
N ASP A 75 13.65 -5.99 -2.41
CA ASP A 75 14.53 -6.88 -3.17
C ASP A 75 14.98 -6.26 -4.50
N ALA A 76 14.04 -5.70 -5.27
CA ALA A 76 14.36 -5.02 -6.53
C ALA A 76 15.27 -3.80 -6.29
N GLY A 77 14.98 -2.99 -5.26
CA GLY A 77 15.79 -1.81 -4.93
C GLY A 77 17.22 -2.18 -4.54
N VAL A 78 17.38 -3.19 -3.69
CA VAL A 78 18.70 -3.72 -3.29
C VAL A 78 19.46 -4.26 -4.50
N ALA A 79 18.81 -5.04 -5.36
CA ALA A 79 19.44 -5.59 -6.56
C ALA A 79 19.90 -4.47 -7.51
N ILE A 80 19.07 -3.46 -7.76
CA ILE A 80 19.41 -2.33 -8.63
C ILE A 80 20.58 -1.54 -8.04
N MET A 81 20.54 -1.19 -6.75
CA MET A 81 21.64 -0.46 -6.10
C MET A 81 22.97 -1.23 -6.13
N LYS A 82 22.93 -2.54 -5.85
CA LYS A 82 24.12 -3.42 -5.96
C LYS A 82 24.66 -3.42 -7.40
N SER A 83 23.79 -3.49 -8.41
CA SER A 83 24.20 -3.43 -9.83
C SER A 83 24.83 -2.10 -10.23
N GLN A 84 24.45 -1.00 -9.56
CA GLN A 84 25.03 0.33 -9.73
C GLN A 84 26.33 0.53 -8.93
N GLY A 85 26.81 -0.50 -8.22
CA GLY A 85 27.99 -0.42 -7.36
C GLY A 85 27.79 0.40 -6.08
N LYS A 86 26.53 0.63 -5.66
CA LYS A 86 26.21 1.38 -4.44
C LYS A 86 26.12 0.45 -3.24
N THR A 87 26.58 0.92 -2.09
CA THR A 87 26.31 0.30 -0.79
C THR A 87 24.89 0.64 -0.34
N VAL A 88 24.13 -0.36 0.11
CA VAL A 88 22.77 -0.15 0.62
C VAL A 88 22.83 0.19 2.10
N SER A 89 22.29 1.35 2.50
CA SER A 89 22.22 1.77 3.89
C SER A 89 20.94 1.30 4.58
N ASN A 90 20.88 1.44 5.92
CA ASN A 90 19.64 1.18 6.66
C ASN A 90 18.52 2.17 6.28
N ASP A 91 18.87 3.42 5.95
CA ASP A 91 17.89 4.42 5.50
C ASP A 91 17.31 4.02 4.14
N ASP A 92 18.12 3.49 3.23
CA ASP A 92 17.65 2.98 1.94
C ASP A 92 16.67 1.81 2.12
N LEU A 93 17.01 0.85 2.98
CA LEU A 93 16.12 -0.28 3.30
C LEU A 93 14.81 0.21 3.94
N GLY A 94 14.89 1.15 4.88
CA GLY A 94 13.72 1.77 5.51
C GLY A 94 12.82 2.45 4.49
N ARG A 95 13.38 3.26 3.58
CA ARG A 95 12.62 3.94 2.52
C ARG A 95 12.00 2.97 1.53
N LEU A 96 12.75 1.99 1.04
CA LEU A 96 12.21 0.93 0.18
C LEU A 96 11.08 0.17 0.88
N ALA A 97 11.23 -0.11 2.18
CA ALA A 97 10.19 -0.75 2.97
C ALA A 97 8.94 0.12 3.12
N VAL A 98 9.07 1.45 3.27
CA VAL A 98 7.90 2.37 3.26
C VAL A 98 7.19 2.35 1.91
N LEU A 99 7.92 2.35 0.78
CA LEU A 99 7.31 2.18 -0.54
C LEU A 99 6.60 0.84 -0.66
N GLY A 100 7.20 -0.23 -0.13
CA GLY A 100 6.56 -1.54 -0.04
C GLY A 100 5.27 -1.52 0.79
N TRP A 101 5.28 -0.85 1.95
CA TRP A 101 4.10 -0.70 2.80
C TRP A 101 3.03 0.18 2.18
N ALA A 102 3.40 1.18 1.38
CA ALA A 102 2.44 1.95 0.59
C ALA A 102 1.64 1.04 -0.34
N ILE A 103 2.29 0.04 -0.97
CA ILE A 103 1.60 -0.97 -1.81
C ILE A 103 0.79 -1.97 -0.97
N GLU A 104 1.31 -2.43 0.18
CA GLU A 104 0.55 -3.35 1.04
C GLU A 104 -0.68 -2.67 1.67
N TRP A 105 -0.61 -1.37 1.95
CA TRP A 105 -1.76 -0.57 2.41
C TRP A 105 -2.72 -0.24 1.25
N LEU A 106 -2.19 0.02 0.05
CA LEU A 106 -2.99 0.07 -1.18
C LEU A 106 -3.80 -1.23 -1.32
N GLN A 107 -3.13 -2.38 -1.20
CA GLN A 107 -3.79 -3.67 -1.24
C GLN A 107 -4.83 -3.83 -0.12
N ALA A 108 -4.52 -3.38 1.10
CA ALA A 108 -5.41 -3.55 2.24
C ALA A 108 -6.75 -2.82 2.03
N TRP A 109 -6.73 -1.58 1.54
CA TRP A 109 -7.99 -0.86 1.29
C TRP A 109 -8.80 -1.51 0.16
N LEU A 110 -8.13 -1.90 -0.93
CA LEU A 110 -8.76 -2.61 -2.05
C LEU A 110 -9.45 -3.88 -1.56
N LEU A 111 -8.80 -4.66 -0.69
CA LEU A 111 -9.37 -5.88 -0.14
C LEU A 111 -10.54 -5.64 0.82
N VAL A 112 -10.50 -4.57 1.63
CA VAL A 112 -11.65 -4.22 2.49
C VAL A 112 -12.87 -3.87 1.64
N ALA A 113 -12.68 -3.12 0.56
CA ALA A 113 -13.76 -2.78 -0.38
C ALA A 113 -14.24 -4.00 -1.19
N ASP A 114 -13.32 -4.78 -1.76
CA ASP A 114 -13.57 -6.02 -2.51
C ASP A 114 -14.33 -7.05 -1.68
N ASP A 115 -13.95 -7.25 -0.42
CA ASP A 115 -14.65 -8.18 0.47
C ASP A 115 -16.13 -7.82 0.68
N ILE A 116 -16.47 -6.52 0.64
CA ILE A 116 -17.86 -6.02 0.73
C ILE A 116 -18.58 -6.23 -0.60
N MET A 117 -17.97 -5.82 -1.72
CA MET A 117 -18.55 -5.95 -3.07
C MET A 117 -18.85 -7.42 -3.40
N ASP A 118 -17.93 -8.32 -3.08
CA ASP A 118 -18.03 -9.76 -3.36
C ASP A 118 -18.83 -10.52 -2.30
N SER A 119 -19.31 -9.83 -1.25
CA SER A 119 -19.97 -10.46 -0.10
C SER A 119 -19.13 -11.57 0.55
N SER A 120 -17.80 -11.42 0.53
CA SER A 120 -16.84 -12.40 1.05
C SER A 120 -17.00 -12.64 2.55
N VAL A 121 -16.69 -13.86 3.02
CA VAL A 121 -16.84 -14.25 4.43
C VAL A 121 -15.52 -14.22 5.18
N THR A 122 -14.42 -14.65 4.55
CA THR A 122 -13.10 -14.73 5.20
C THR A 122 -11.99 -14.19 4.31
N ARG A 123 -10.98 -13.60 4.96
CA ARG A 123 -9.74 -13.09 4.35
C ARG A 123 -8.57 -13.42 5.26
N ARG A 124 -7.48 -13.98 4.69
CA ARG A 124 -6.25 -14.35 5.43
C ARG A 124 -6.49 -15.25 6.66
N GLY A 125 -7.49 -16.14 6.57
CA GLY A 125 -7.84 -17.08 7.65
C GLY A 125 -8.65 -16.47 8.79
N GLN A 126 -9.14 -15.24 8.64
CA GLN A 126 -9.98 -14.53 9.61
C GLN A 126 -11.25 -14.02 8.91
N PRO A 127 -12.32 -13.64 9.64
CA PRO A 127 -13.48 -12.97 9.03
C PRO A 127 -13.07 -11.72 8.24
N CYS A 128 -13.76 -11.42 7.14
CA CYS A 128 -13.57 -10.13 6.46
C CYS A 128 -13.89 -8.97 7.43
N TRP A 129 -13.20 -7.83 7.30
CA TRP A 129 -13.32 -6.72 8.27
C TRP A 129 -14.79 -6.31 8.50
N TYR A 130 -15.55 -6.12 7.43
CA TYR A 130 -16.97 -5.76 7.53
C TYR A 130 -17.84 -6.82 8.22
N LYS A 131 -17.46 -8.11 8.19
CA LYS A 131 -18.15 -9.18 8.92
C LYS A 131 -17.90 -9.09 10.43
N LYS A 132 -16.70 -8.68 10.85
CA LYS A 132 -16.37 -8.46 12.27
C LYS A 132 -17.20 -7.32 12.89
N LEU A 133 -17.62 -6.36 12.07
CA LEU A 133 -18.40 -5.20 12.48
C LEU A 133 -19.91 -5.48 12.60
N GLU A 134 -20.38 -6.68 12.23
CA GLU A 134 -21.78 -7.12 12.37
C GLU A 134 -22.80 -6.06 11.88
N GLN A 135 -23.58 -5.48 12.79
CA GLN A 135 -24.65 -4.52 12.51
C GLN A 135 -24.16 -3.14 12.04
N ILE A 136 -22.88 -2.82 12.24
CA ILE A 136 -22.24 -1.57 11.80
C ILE A 136 -21.23 -1.80 10.66
N TRP A 137 -21.42 -2.86 9.87
CA TRP A 137 -20.54 -3.22 8.75
C TRP A 137 -20.24 -2.07 7.77
N TYR A 138 -21.16 -1.13 7.59
CA TYR A 138 -21.00 0.00 6.66
C TYR A 138 -19.86 0.95 7.05
N ILE A 139 -19.38 0.92 8.30
CA ILE A 139 -18.20 1.68 8.73
C ILE A 139 -16.95 1.21 7.96
N ALA A 140 -16.89 -0.07 7.56
CA ALA A 140 -15.79 -0.62 6.77
C ALA A 140 -15.59 0.09 5.42
N ILE A 141 -16.64 0.71 4.86
CA ILE A 141 -16.54 1.54 3.65
C ILE A 141 -15.65 2.76 3.92
N ASN A 142 -15.89 3.46 5.04
CA ASN A 142 -15.06 4.58 5.44
C ASN A 142 -13.65 4.13 5.84
N ASP A 143 -13.53 2.97 6.49
CA ASP A 143 -12.23 2.42 6.86
C ASP A 143 -11.36 2.14 5.62
N ALA A 144 -11.95 1.61 4.54
CA ALA A 144 -11.23 1.41 3.27
C ALA A 144 -10.63 2.73 2.74
N VAL A 145 -11.46 3.76 2.52
CA VAL A 145 -10.96 5.05 2.02
C VAL A 145 -10.03 5.77 3.01
N THR A 146 -10.13 5.45 4.31
CA THR A 146 -9.20 5.93 5.33
C THR A 146 -7.82 5.28 5.17
N ILE A 147 -7.75 3.97 4.94
CA ILE A 147 -6.49 3.28 4.63
C ILE A 147 -5.88 3.87 3.36
N GLU A 148 -6.66 4.10 2.31
CA GLU A 148 -6.20 4.75 1.07
C GLU A 148 -5.58 6.12 1.36
N ALA A 149 -6.26 6.97 2.13
CA ALA A 149 -5.72 8.28 2.52
C ALA A 149 -4.38 8.16 3.27
N PHE A 150 -4.21 7.13 4.10
CA PHE A 150 -2.96 6.89 4.83
C PHE A 150 -1.80 6.48 3.92
N VAL A 151 -2.05 5.81 2.78
CA VAL A 151 -1.02 5.57 1.75
C VAL A 151 -0.35 6.88 1.36
N PHE A 152 -1.15 7.90 1.02
CA PHE A 152 -0.62 9.20 0.61
C PHE A 152 0.03 9.97 1.76
N GLN A 153 -0.46 9.81 3.00
CA GLN A 153 0.17 10.41 4.17
C GLN A 153 1.58 9.86 4.39
N ILE A 154 1.77 8.54 4.36
CA ILE A 154 3.12 7.95 4.55
C ILE A 154 4.04 8.29 3.38
N MET A 155 3.53 8.27 2.14
CA MET A 155 4.35 8.67 0.99
C MET A 155 4.81 10.11 1.12
N LYS A 156 3.92 11.03 1.48
CA LYS A 156 4.27 12.45 1.70
C LYS A 156 5.29 12.58 2.82
N ARG A 157 5.03 11.96 3.97
CA ARG A 157 5.88 12.04 5.16
C ARG A 157 7.32 11.64 4.88
N HIS A 158 7.50 10.51 4.19
CA HIS A 158 8.83 9.94 3.98
C HIS A 158 9.52 10.47 2.72
N PHE A 159 8.78 10.91 1.70
CA PHE A 159 9.34 11.25 0.40
C PHE A 159 9.16 12.69 -0.05
N ALA A 160 8.44 13.58 0.66
CA ALA A 160 8.22 14.95 0.17
C ALA A 160 9.50 15.72 -0.20
N ALA A 161 10.62 15.46 0.50
CA ALA A 161 11.92 16.06 0.20
C ALA A 161 12.75 15.26 -0.82
N HIS A 162 12.31 14.05 -1.21
CA HIS A 162 13.00 13.20 -2.16
C HIS A 162 12.82 13.75 -3.58
N PRO A 163 13.88 13.84 -4.42
CA PRO A 163 13.79 14.41 -5.77
C PRO A 163 12.80 13.69 -6.70
N LYS A 164 12.48 12.43 -6.38
CA LYS A 164 11.56 11.57 -7.15
C LYS A 164 10.14 11.49 -6.58
N TYR A 165 9.80 12.29 -5.56
CA TYR A 165 8.50 12.22 -4.90
C TYR A 165 7.32 12.28 -5.87
N VAL A 166 7.33 13.25 -6.78
CA VAL A 166 6.24 13.44 -7.74
C VAL A 166 6.08 12.23 -8.65
N GLN A 167 7.19 11.61 -9.08
CA GLN A 167 7.15 10.40 -9.93
C GLN A 167 6.63 9.19 -9.17
N LEU A 168 7.02 9.02 -7.90
CA LEU A 168 6.49 7.97 -7.03
C LEU A 168 4.98 8.16 -6.78
N LEU A 169 4.55 9.39 -6.52
CA LEU A 169 3.14 9.71 -6.32
C LEU A 169 2.31 9.47 -7.59
N ASP A 170 2.83 9.88 -8.75
CA ASP A 170 2.19 9.67 -10.06
C ASP A 170 2.01 8.17 -10.36
N LEU A 171 3.05 7.35 -10.14
CA LEU A 171 2.98 5.90 -10.27
C LEU A 171 1.92 5.27 -9.34
N MET A 172 1.82 5.73 -8.10
CA MET A 172 0.79 5.26 -7.17
C MET A 172 -0.61 5.61 -7.67
N LEU A 173 -0.84 6.88 -8.03
CA LEU A 173 -2.15 7.35 -8.49
C LEU A 173 -2.61 6.66 -9.78
N GLU A 174 -1.72 6.53 -10.76
CA GLU A 174 -2.02 5.85 -12.02
C GLU A 174 -2.33 4.37 -11.79
N THR A 175 -1.53 3.69 -10.96
CA THR A 175 -1.77 2.28 -10.65
C THR A 175 -3.08 2.07 -9.88
N THR A 176 -3.43 2.98 -8.96
CA THR A 176 -4.72 2.97 -8.28
C THR A 176 -5.86 3.10 -9.30
N LEU A 177 -5.79 4.08 -10.21
CA LEU A 177 -6.81 4.26 -11.24
C LEU A 177 -6.94 3.04 -12.15
N GLN A 178 -5.81 2.47 -12.59
CA GLN A 178 -5.78 1.22 -13.36
C GLN A 178 -6.51 0.10 -12.62
N THR A 179 -6.25 -0.05 -11.33
CA THR A 179 -6.88 -1.08 -10.50
C THR A 179 -8.39 -0.87 -10.42
N GLU A 180 -8.84 0.37 -10.23
CA GLU A 180 -10.26 0.73 -10.21
C GLU A 180 -10.96 0.49 -11.56
N MET A 181 -10.29 0.75 -12.69
CA MET A 181 -10.86 0.43 -14.01
C MET A 181 -10.98 -1.09 -14.23
N GLY A 182 -10.04 -1.86 -13.68
CA GLY A 182 -10.13 -3.31 -13.61
C GLY A 182 -11.29 -3.79 -12.74
N GLN A 183 -11.44 -3.21 -11.54
CA GLN A 183 -12.52 -3.52 -10.60
C GLN A 183 -13.89 -3.15 -11.16
N LEU A 184 -14.02 -2.01 -11.83
CA LEU A 184 -15.24 -1.63 -12.56
C LEU A 184 -15.58 -2.68 -13.63
N SER A 185 -14.59 -3.11 -14.40
CA SER A 185 -14.80 -4.09 -15.47
C SER A 185 -15.20 -5.47 -14.93
N ASP A 186 -14.66 -5.84 -13.77
CA ASP A 186 -14.99 -7.06 -13.02
C ASP A 186 -16.43 -7.01 -12.49
N THR A 187 -16.76 -5.98 -11.71
CA THR A 187 -18.08 -5.82 -11.09
C THR A 187 -19.21 -5.66 -12.11
N LEU A 188 -18.97 -5.01 -13.25
CA LEU A 188 -19.97 -4.90 -14.30
C LEU A 188 -20.32 -6.24 -14.94
N CYS A 189 -19.53 -7.31 -14.76
CA CYS A 189 -19.88 -8.64 -15.26
C CYS A 189 -21.22 -9.15 -14.71
N ASP A 190 -21.67 -8.70 -13.54
CA ASP A 190 -22.95 -9.09 -12.94
C ASP A 190 -24.18 -8.63 -13.73
N ILE A 191 -24.03 -7.64 -14.61
CA ILE A 191 -25.12 -7.09 -15.43
C ILE A 191 -24.96 -7.35 -16.93
N LEU A 192 -23.94 -8.12 -17.32
CA LEU A 192 -23.66 -8.46 -18.72
C LEU A 192 -24.34 -9.76 -19.16
N ASP A 193 -24.51 -9.91 -20.47
CA ASP A 193 -24.94 -11.17 -21.07
C ASP A 193 -23.75 -12.13 -21.24
N LEU A 194 -24.01 -13.44 -21.28
CA LEU A 194 -22.96 -14.47 -21.42
C LEU A 194 -22.07 -14.27 -22.66
N GLN A 195 -22.62 -13.68 -23.73
CA GLN A 195 -21.88 -13.38 -24.96
C GLN A 195 -20.81 -12.29 -24.77
N ASP A 196 -20.94 -11.45 -23.75
CA ASP A 196 -20.01 -10.36 -23.44
C ASP A 196 -18.87 -10.82 -22.51
N LEU A 197 -18.94 -12.05 -21.97
CA LEU A 197 -17.93 -12.68 -21.12
C LEU A 197 -16.84 -13.34 -21.97
N THR A 198 -16.12 -12.52 -22.73
CA THR A 198 -15.09 -12.98 -23.67
C THR A 198 -13.70 -13.10 -23.03
N PRO A 199 -12.77 -13.87 -23.64
CA PRO A 199 -11.37 -13.90 -23.23
C PRO A 199 -10.71 -12.52 -23.17
N GLU A 200 -11.06 -11.61 -24.09
CA GLU A 200 -10.51 -10.25 -24.13
C GLU A 200 -10.97 -9.43 -22.91
N ARG A 201 -12.23 -9.60 -22.48
CA ARG A 201 -12.72 -8.97 -21.25
C ARG A 201 -12.02 -9.54 -20.02
N TRP A 202 -11.86 -10.86 -19.96
CA TRP A 202 -11.11 -11.50 -18.88
C TRP A 202 -9.67 -10.98 -18.81
N GLU A 203 -8.98 -10.86 -19.96
CA GLU A 203 -7.62 -10.33 -20.06
C GLU A 203 -7.54 -8.88 -19.58
N LEU A 204 -8.49 -8.03 -19.97
CA LEU A 204 -8.60 -6.66 -19.48
C LEU A 204 -8.76 -6.62 -17.96
N ILE A 205 -9.68 -7.42 -17.41
CA ILE A 205 -9.93 -7.47 -15.96
C ILE A 205 -8.66 -7.86 -15.22
N VAL A 206 -8.03 -8.99 -15.57
CA VAL A 206 -6.86 -9.48 -14.81
C VAL A 206 -5.65 -8.56 -14.96
N THR A 207 -5.47 -7.96 -16.14
CA THR A 207 -4.40 -7.00 -16.40
C THR A 207 -4.54 -5.77 -15.50
N TYR A 208 -5.72 -5.15 -15.48
CA TYR A 208 -5.91 -3.90 -14.76
C TYR A 208 -6.21 -4.11 -13.26
N LYS A 209 -7.11 -5.04 -12.90
CA LYS A 209 -7.50 -5.32 -11.50
C LYS A 209 -6.32 -5.88 -10.71
N THR A 210 -5.40 -6.61 -11.35
CA THR A 210 -4.36 -7.35 -10.63
C THR A 210 -2.94 -7.00 -11.06
N SER A 211 -2.61 -7.06 -12.35
CA SER A 211 -1.19 -7.10 -12.78
C SER A 211 -0.40 -5.85 -12.39
N PHE A 212 -0.96 -4.65 -12.58
CA PHE A 212 -0.24 -3.40 -12.33
C PHE A 212 0.14 -3.21 -10.86
N TYR A 213 -0.82 -3.24 -9.93
CA TYR A 213 -0.52 -3.03 -8.51
C TYR A 213 0.18 -4.23 -7.84
N SER A 214 0.03 -5.43 -8.41
CA SER A 214 0.61 -6.65 -7.82
C SER A 214 2.02 -6.96 -8.26
N PHE A 215 2.42 -6.49 -9.46
CA PHE A 215 3.73 -6.81 -10.03
C PHE A 215 4.47 -5.57 -10.50
N TYR A 216 3.88 -4.81 -11.42
CA TYR A 216 4.56 -3.66 -12.04
C TYR A 216 4.97 -2.59 -11.02
N LEU A 217 4.03 -2.16 -10.17
CA LEU A 217 4.25 -1.05 -9.25
C LEU A 217 5.43 -1.28 -8.30
N SER A 218 5.61 -2.50 -7.80
CA SER A 218 6.72 -2.80 -6.89
C SER A 218 8.08 -2.57 -7.55
N VAL A 219 8.23 -3.02 -8.80
CA VAL A 219 9.49 -2.87 -9.56
C VAL A 219 9.65 -1.40 -9.99
N ALA A 220 8.58 -0.76 -10.48
CA ALA A 220 8.58 0.64 -10.89
C ALA A 220 8.96 1.58 -9.73
N PHE A 221 8.47 1.33 -8.52
CA PHE A 221 8.87 2.05 -7.31
C PHE A 221 10.36 1.89 -7.00
N ALA A 222 10.87 0.66 -7.01
CA ALA A 222 12.28 0.39 -6.78
C ALA A 222 13.17 1.09 -7.82
N MET A 223 12.82 0.99 -9.11
CA MET A 223 13.52 1.65 -10.21
C MET A 223 13.53 3.17 -10.06
N THR A 224 12.37 3.76 -9.76
CA THR A 224 12.22 5.22 -9.58
C THR A 224 13.03 5.71 -8.39
N TYR A 225 12.95 5.01 -7.24
CA TYR A 225 13.76 5.32 -6.06
C TYR A 225 15.26 5.25 -6.36
N CYS A 226 15.70 4.21 -7.08
CA CYS A 226 17.11 4.02 -7.45
C CYS A 226 17.59 4.93 -8.60
N GLY A 227 16.73 5.81 -9.11
CA GLY A 227 17.09 6.80 -10.15
C GLY A 227 17.22 6.23 -11.56
N VAL A 228 16.55 5.11 -11.87
CA VAL A 228 16.45 4.59 -13.24
C VAL A 228 15.53 5.52 -14.04
N ASN A 229 16.08 6.18 -15.06
CA ASN A 229 15.36 7.19 -15.86
C ASN A 229 15.03 6.70 -17.29
N ASN A 230 15.40 5.47 -17.64
CA ASN A 230 15.09 4.93 -18.96
C ASN A 230 13.60 4.60 -19.03
N LYS A 231 12.83 5.34 -19.83
CA LYS A 231 11.38 5.12 -19.99
C LYS A 231 11.08 3.73 -20.56
N ASP A 232 11.89 3.27 -21.52
CA ASP A 232 11.75 1.94 -22.12
C ASP A 232 11.93 0.81 -21.10
N ALA A 233 12.53 1.09 -19.92
CA ALA A 233 12.65 0.11 -18.85
C ALA A 233 11.34 -0.06 -18.05
N PHE A 234 10.38 0.85 -18.19
CA PHE A 234 9.06 0.82 -17.55
C PHE A 234 7.97 0.30 -18.50
N ASP A 235 8.24 0.22 -19.80
CA ASP A 235 7.30 -0.36 -20.76
C ASP A 235 7.36 -1.89 -20.62
N ALA A 236 6.27 -2.49 -20.14
CA ALA A 236 6.09 -3.94 -19.98
C ALA A 236 5.59 -4.60 -21.27
#